data_AF-A0A9Q1BU99-F1
#
_entry.id   AF-A0A9Q1BU99-F1
#
_cell.length_a   1.000
_cell.length_b   1.000
_cell.length_c   1.000
_cell.angle_alpha   90.00
_cell.angle_beta   90.00
_cell.angle_gamma   90.00
#
_symmetry.space_group_name_H-M   'P 1'
#
loop_
_entity.id
_entity.type
_entity.pdbx_description
1 polymer ?
#
loop_
_entity_poly.entity_id
_entity_poly.type
_entity_poly.pdbx_seq_one_letter_code
_entity_poly.pdbx_strand_id
1 'polypeptide(L)' 'MTGLKNYQLRVDLAVPGGTQYHALYANFSINDEDDNYRISHDSYSGTAGLFHTIIII' A
#
# COMPACT_ATOMS: atom_id res chain seq x y z
N MET A 1 -8.55 3.11 -24.30
CA MET A 1 -7.82 2.55 -23.15
C MET A 1 -8.85 2.14 -22.12
N THR A 2 -9.11 0.84 -21.97
CA THR A 2 -10.23 0.32 -21.18
C THR A 2 -9.75 -0.06 -19.78
N GLY A 3 -10.23 0.68 -18.78
CA GLY A 3 -10.40 0.25 -17.39
C GLY A 3 -9.24 -0.46 -16.72
N LEU A 4 -8.18 0.26 -16.37
CA LEU A 4 -7.40 -0.14 -15.19
C LEU A 4 -8.36 -0.06 -14.00
N LYS A 5 -8.71 -1.21 -13.41
CA LYS A 5 -9.46 -1.24 -12.16
C LYS A 5 -8.57 -0.58 -11.10
N ASN A 6 -9.08 0.48 -10.48
CA ASN A 6 -8.42 1.12 -9.35
C ASN A 6 -8.58 0.21 -8.13
N TYR A 7 -7.50 -0.40 -7.68
CA TYR A 7 -7.47 -1.17 -6.44
C TYR A 7 -6.90 -0.33 -5.32
N GLN A 8 -7.52 -0.39 -4.14
CA GLN A 8 -6.97 0.17 -2.92
C GLN A 8 -6.24 -0.93 -2.15
N LEU A 9 -5.05 -0.62 -1.64
CA LEU A 9 -4.31 -1.50 -0.72
C LEU A 9 -4.35 -0.91 0.68
N ARG A 10 -4.87 -1.68 1.64
CA ARG A 10 -4.78 -1.38 3.07
C ARG A 10 -3.92 -2.43 3.76
N VAL A 11 -2.96 -1.97 4.56
CA VAL A 11 -2.12 -2.81 5.42
C VAL A 11 -2.42 -2.44 6.86
N ASP A 12 -2.90 -3.39 7.65
CA ASP A 12 -3.14 -3.22 9.08
C ASP A 12 -1.99 -3.87 9.88
N LEU A 13 -1.44 -3.13 10.84
CA LEU A 13 -0.35 -3.57 11.70
C LEU A 13 -0.82 -3.58 13.15
N ALA A 14 -0.70 -4.74 13.81
CA ALA A 14 -0.95 -4.87 15.24
C ALA A 14 0.38 -5.05 15.97
N VAL A 15 0.65 -4.20 16.96
CA VAL A 15 1.83 -4.35 17.81
C VAL A 15 1.47 -5.00 19.15
N PRO A 16 2.38 -5.78 19.76
CA PRO A 16 2.20 -6.26 21.13
C PRO A 16 1.94 -5.09 22.07
N GLY A 17 0.89 -5.17 22.88
CA GLY A 17 0.38 -4.04 23.66
C GLY A 17 -0.91 -3.41 23.12
N GLY A 18 -1.43 -3.91 21.98
CA GLY A 18 -2.79 -3.63 21.52
C GLY A 18 -2.94 -2.38 20.64
N THR A 19 -1.87 -1.63 20.42
CA THR A 19 -1.89 -0.53 19.44
C THR A 19 -2.01 -1.08 18.03
N GLN A 20 -2.87 -0.44 17.24
CA GLN A 20 -3.11 -0.80 15.84
C GLN A 20 -2.78 0.41 14.96
N TYR A 21 -2.10 0.14 13.85
CA TYR A 21 -1.76 1.11 12.81
C TYR A 21 -2.28 0.64 11.47
N HIS A 22 -2.45 1.57 10.54
CA HIS A 22 -2.76 1.22 9.16
C HIS A 22 -2.00 2.09 8.17
N ALA A 23 -1.77 1.52 7.00
CA ALA A 23 -1.34 2.20 5.79
C ALA A 23 -2.39 1.97 4.70
N LEU A 24 -2.75 3.01 3.97
CA LEU A 24 -3.74 2.99 2.90
C LEU A 24 -3.15 3.66 1.65
N TYR A 25 -3.23 2.95 0.53
CA TYR A 25 -2.80 3.41 -0.79
C TYR A 25 -4.03 3.47 -1.71
N ALA A 26 -4.30 4.67 -2.23
CA ALA A 26 -5.56 4.97 -2.93
C ALA A 26 -5.71 4.28 -4.30
N ASN A 27 -4.60 4.10 -5.00
CA ASN A 27 -4.51 3.27 -6.19
C ASN A 27 -3.27 2.41 -6.06
N PHE A 28 -3.41 1.12 -6.34
CA PHE A 28 -2.36 0.12 -6.24
C PHE A 28 -2.48 -0.82 -7.43
N SER A 29 -1.36 -1.08 -8.09
CA SER A 29 -1.27 -2.06 -9.16
C SER A 29 0.06 -2.80 -9.11
N ILE A 30 0.00 -4.06 -9.54
CA ILE A 30 1.16 -4.91 -9.78
C ILE A 30 1.13 -5.23 -11.26
N ASN A 31 2.21 -4.91 -11.96
CA ASN A 31 2.33 -5.24 -13.38
C ASN A 31 2.61 -6.74 -13.57
N ASP A 32 2.64 -7.19 -14.82
CA ASP A 32 2.92 -8.59 -15.14
C ASP A 32 4.40 -8.96 -14.94
N GLU A 33 4.70 -10.24 -15.19
CA GLU A 33 6.05 -10.80 -15.05
C GLU A 33 7.05 -10.16 -16.01
N ASP A 34 6.62 -9.76 -17.21
CA ASP A 34 7.46 -9.11 -18.21
C ASP A 34 7.96 -7.72 -17.73
N ASP A 35 7.18 -7.05 -16.88
CA ASP A 35 7.58 -5.83 -16.16
C ASP A 35 8.02 -6.10 -14.71
N ASN A 36 8.51 -7.31 -14.44
CA ASN A 36 9.08 -7.75 -13.16
C ASN A 36 8.19 -7.46 -11.93
N TYR A 37 6.87 -7.60 -12.08
CA TYR A 37 5.91 -7.33 -11.00
C TYR A 37 6.04 -5.92 -10.41
N ARG A 38 6.44 -4.93 -11.22
CA ARG A 38 6.60 -3.55 -10.76
C ARG A 38 5.36 -3.06 -10.01
N ILE A 39 5.58 -2.62 -8.77
CA ILE A 39 4.54 -2.08 -7.91
C ILE A 39 4.38 -0.59 -8.20
N SER A 40 3.15 -0.17 -8.47
CA SER A 40 2.79 1.25 -8.58
C SER A 40 1.71 1.58 -7.56
N HIS A 41 1.85 2.73 -6.92
CA HIS A 41 0.87 3.22 -5.97
C HIS A 41 0.73 4.74 -6.01
N ASP A 42 -0.47 5.23 -5.71
CA ASP A 42 -0.74 6.65 -5.54
C ASP A 42 -0.68 7.05 -4.05
N SER A 43 -1.28 8.18 -3.71
CA SER A 43 -1.29 8.82 -2.39
C SER A 43 -1.41 7.84 -1.23
N TYR A 44 -0.44 7.94 -0.32
CA TYR A 44 -0.43 7.31 0.98
C TYR A 44 -1.32 8.08 1.98
N SER A 45 -2.03 7.35 2.82
CA SER A 45 -2.62 7.86 4.06
C SER A 45 -2.55 6.79 5.15
N GLY A 46 -2.57 7.20 6.41
CA GLY A 46 -2.61 6.26 7.54
C GLY A 46 -1.71 6.65 8.70
N THR A 47 -1.76 5.84 9.75
CA THR A 47 -1.04 6.09 11.01
C THR A 47 0.26 5.31 11.11
N ALA A 48 0.51 4.36 10.20
CA ALA A 48 1.69 3.51 10.24
C ALA A 48 2.98 4.23 9.83
N GLY A 49 2.89 5.32 9.04
CA GLY A 49 4.03 6.12 8.61
C GLY A 49 4.56 7.10 9.66
N LEU A 50 3.85 7.26 10.79
CA LEU A 50 4.24 8.19 11.87
C LEU A 50 5.40 7.66 12.73
N PHE A 51 5.71 6.36 12.71
CA PHE A 51 6.71 5.76 13.62
C PHE A 51 8.05 5.42 12.98
N HIS A 52 8.11 5.26 11.66
CA HIS A 52 9.28 5.29 10.76
C HIS A 52 8.72 4.83 9.42
N THR A 53 9.07 5.52 8.34
CA THR A 53 8.59 5.30 6.97
C THR A 53 8.45 3.80 6.62
N ILE A 54 7.20 3.31 6.57
CA ILE A 54 6.88 2.04 5.91
C ILE A 54 6.80 2.35 4.42
N ILE A 55 7.88 2.05 3.69
CA ILE A 55 7.86 1.96 2.23
C ILE A 55 7.50 0.52 1.88
N ILE A 56 6.42 0.34 1.12
CA ILE A 56 6.22 -0.90 0.36
C ILE A 56 7.17 -0.78 -0.84
N ILE A 57 8.30 -1.49 -0.78
CA ILE A 57 9.27 -1.66 -1.89
C ILE A 57 8.88 -2.86 -2.76
#